data_AF-A0A351VB00-F1
#
_entry.id   AF-A0A351VB00-F1
#
_cell.length_a   1.000
_cell.length_b   1.000
_cell.length_c   1.000
_cell.angle_alpha   90.00
_cell.angle_beta   90.00
_cell.angle_gamma   90.00
#
_symmetry.space_group_name_H-M   'P 1'
#
loop_
_entity.id
_entity.type
_entity.pdbx_description
1 polymer ?
#
loop_
_entity_poly.entity_id
_entity_poly.type
_entity_poly.pdbx_seq_one_letter_code
_entity_poly.pdbx_strand_id
1 'polypeptide(L)'
;MENRYENDEEGNKFSSENHISSNENREDESTQGAECGSRRPRRFGRGIYDKTDVPIRLLDGFIAGIIIIIVAMVIVFAFFGGYTVSFDTSGGTEIASQKLRYGNLVEMPKEPVRQGYTFEGWYYEGHEDETWDFSVGKVGGDLTLIARWEPAKVTVKFDAGGGTLPDGIEYMEVTYQEAYGELPVPEKEGSRFAGWIYSGEEITPESIVTMPGEHVLTALWE
;
A
#
# COMPACT_ATOMS: atom_id res chain seq x y z
N MET A 1 30.22 -20.92 43.79
CA MET A 1 29.19 -19.84 43.88
C MET A 1 28.65 -19.50 42.48
N GLU A 2 27.85 -20.31 41.77
CA GLU A 2 26.91 -21.37 42.22
C GLU A 2 25.73 -20.72 42.96
N ASN A 3 24.46 -20.83 42.53
CA ASN A 3 23.81 -21.99 41.91
C ASN A 3 22.87 -21.70 40.72
N ARG A 4 22.70 -22.73 39.88
CA ARG A 4 21.48 -23.07 39.11
C ARG A 4 20.62 -23.97 40.00
N TYR A 5 19.30 -23.81 40.03
CA TYR A 5 18.37 -24.93 40.28
C TYR A 5 16.99 -24.69 39.63
N GLU A 6 16.46 -25.73 38.99
CA GLU A 6 15.03 -25.90 38.67
C GLU A 6 14.13 -25.86 39.93
N ASN A 7 12.83 -25.64 39.73
CA ASN A 7 11.80 -26.68 39.97
C ASN A 7 10.41 -26.18 39.59
N ASP A 8 9.81 -26.82 38.59
CA ASP A 8 8.37 -26.79 38.34
C ASP A 8 7.72 -27.94 39.12
N GLU A 9 6.84 -27.63 40.09
CA GLU A 9 5.97 -28.61 40.74
C GLU A 9 4.49 -28.24 40.52
N GLU A 10 3.91 -28.69 39.40
CA GLU A 10 2.46 -28.81 39.30
C GLU A 10 1.98 -30.05 40.07
N GLY A 11 1.21 -29.81 41.12
CA GLY A 11 0.61 -30.89 41.89
C GLY A 11 -0.57 -30.43 42.73
N ASN A 12 -1.78 -30.46 42.16
CA ASN A 12 -2.90 -30.90 42.99
C ASN A 12 -3.92 -31.77 42.26
N LYS A 13 -4.19 -32.89 42.93
CA LYS A 13 -4.88 -34.09 42.51
C LYS A 13 -6.31 -34.04 43.04
N PHE A 14 -7.31 -34.31 42.21
CA PHE A 14 -8.59 -34.81 42.72
C PHE A 14 -9.12 -35.96 41.87
N SER A 15 -9.28 -37.11 42.51
CA SER A 15 -9.82 -38.32 41.91
C SER A 15 -11.31 -38.44 42.20
N SER A 16 -12.07 -38.92 41.22
CA SER A 16 -13.12 -39.90 41.49
C SER A 16 -13.44 -40.70 40.23
N GLU A 17 -13.23 -42.01 40.32
CA GLU A 17 -13.73 -43.00 39.36
C GLU A 17 -15.24 -43.17 39.51
N ASN A 18 -15.91 -43.55 38.42
CA ASN A 18 -17.02 -44.52 38.38
C ASN A 18 -17.55 -44.57 36.93
N HIS A 19 -17.95 -45.67 36.31
CA HIS A 19 -17.79 -47.12 36.47
C HIS A 19 -18.63 -47.69 35.30
N ILE A 20 -18.09 -48.61 34.50
CA ILE A 20 -18.81 -49.20 33.35
C ILE A 20 -19.45 -50.53 33.78
N SER A 21 -20.77 -50.65 33.60
CA SER A 21 -21.52 -51.92 33.49
C SER A 21 -22.89 -51.58 32.89
N SER A 22 -23.31 -51.99 31.68
CA SER A 22 -23.49 -53.33 31.08
C SER A 22 -24.85 -53.99 31.40
N ASN A 23 -25.45 -54.62 30.37
CA ASN A 23 -26.67 -55.46 30.36
C ASN A 23 -28.02 -54.75 30.69
N GLU A 24 -29.21 -55.19 30.26
CA GLU A 24 -29.71 -56.22 29.29
C GLU A 24 -31.18 -55.85 28.90
N ASN A 25 -31.89 -56.41 27.90
CA ASN A 25 -31.65 -57.47 26.89
C ASN A 25 -32.29 -57.03 25.53
N ARG A 26 -32.33 -57.79 24.41
CA ARG A 26 -33.26 -58.86 23.97
C ARG A 26 -34.75 -58.65 24.34
N GLU A 27 -35.72 -58.86 23.44
CA GLU A 27 -35.85 -60.00 22.51
C GLU A 27 -36.33 -59.64 21.09
N ASP A 28 -35.96 -60.49 20.14
CA ASP A 28 -36.41 -60.49 18.75
C ASP A 28 -37.76 -61.21 18.63
N GLU A 29 -38.69 -60.73 17.79
CA GLU A 29 -39.63 -61.65 17.14
C GLU A 29 -40.06 -61.19 15.74
N SER A 30 -39.58 -61.92 14.74
CA SER A 30 -40.11 -61.89 13.38
C SER A 30 -41.15 -62.98 13.20
N THR A 31 -42.34 -62.66 12.69
CA THR A 31 -43.15 -63.60 11.87
C THR A 31 -44.08 -62.83 10.93
N GLN A 32 -44.14 -63.28 9.68
CA GLN A 32 -45.06 -62.79 8.65
C GLN A 32 -46.39 -63.57 8.72
N GLY A 33 -47.53 -62.90 8.54
CA GLY A 33 -48.83 -63.56 8.41
C GLY A 33 -49.96 -62.59 8.08
N ALA A 34 -50.85 -62.98 7.16
CA ALA A 34 -52.03 -62.20 6.76
C ALA A 34 -53.07 -62.10 7.91
N GLU A 35 -54.06 -61.19 7.95
CA GLU A 35 -55.07 -61.01 6.90
C GLU A 35 -55.79 -59.64 6.86
N CYS A 36 -56.46 -59.45 5.72
CA CYS A 36 -57.30 -58.36 5.21
C CYS A 36 -58.08 -57.44 6.19
N GLY A 37 -58.08 -56.12 5.89
CA GLY A 37 -59.34 -55.36 5.86
C GLY A 37 -59.45 -54.02 6.60
N SER A 38 -59.00 -52.91 5.99
CA SER A 38 -59.85 -51.71 5.78
C SER A 38 -59.07 -50.55 5.11
N ARG A 39 -59.72 -49.82 4.19
CA ARG A 39 -59.13 -48.66 3.47
C ARG A 39 -59.37 -47.36 4.24
N ARG A 40 -58.33 -46.57 4.52
CA ARG A 40 -58.36 -45.08 4.54
C ARG A 40 -56.97 -44.50 4.17
N PRO A 41 -56.85 -43.54 3.25
CA PRO A 41 -55.55 -42.98 2.87
C PRO A 41 -55.07 -41.84 3.78
N ARG A 42 -53.82 -41.98 4.22
CA ARG A 42 -52.79 -40.98 4.58
C ARG A 42 -53.19 -39.50 4.75
N ARG A 43 -52.77 -38.91 5.89
CA ARG A 43 -52.32 -37.50 5.96
C ARG A 43 -50.79 -37.48 6.07
N PHE A 44 -50.11 -37.02 5.03
CA PHE A 44 -48.69 -36.65 5.10
C PHE A 44 -48.55 -35.17 5.51
N GLY A 45 -47.39 -34.80 6.04
CA GLY A 45 -47.13 -33.45 6.56
C GLY A 45 -47.24 -32.37 5.48
N ARG A 46 -47.89 -31.26 5.81
CA ARG A 46 -47.96 -30.08 4.94
C ARG A 46 -46.66 -29.29 5.00
N GLY A 47 -45.83 -29.47 3.97
CA GLY A 47 -44.85 -28.46 3.59
C GLY A 47 -45.55 -27.20 3.08
N ILE A 48 -44.85 -26.07 3.07
CA ILE A 48 -45.39 -24.72 2.82
C ILE A 48 -45.92 -24.53 1.37
N TYR A 49 -45.73 -25.52 0.49
CA TYR A 49 -46.09 -25.48 -0.93
C TYR A 49 -47.50 -26.00 -1.28
N ASP A 50 -48.32 -26.44 -0.29
CA ASP A 50 -49.60 -27.17 -0.49
C ASP A 50 -50.78 -26.36 -1.09
N LYS A 51 -50.59 -25.12 -1.58
CA LYS A 51 -51.75 -24.32 -2.08
C LYS A 51 -51.51 -23.27 -3.16
N THR A 52 -50.42 -23.38 -3.92
CA THR A 52 -50.23 -22.60 -5.15
C THR A 52 -49.62 -23.50 -6.21
N ASP A 53 -50.32 -23.71 -7.32
CA ASP A 53 -49.81 -24.42 -8.50
C ASP A 53 -48.77 -23.53 -9.21
N VAL A 54 -47.55 -23.45 -8.67
CA VAL A 54 -46.46 -22.69 -9.28
C VAL A 54 -45.85 -23.54 -10.39
N PRO A 55 -45.95 -23.15 -11.68
CA PRO A 55 -45.34 -23.92 -12.75
C PRO A 55 -43.81 -23.84 -12.62
N ILE A 56 -43.13 -24.98 -12.75
CA ILE A 56 -41.67 -25.11 -12.48
C ILE A 56 -40.84 -24.06 -13.25
N ARG A 57 -41.23 -23.72 -14.48
CA ARG A 57 -40.56 -22.68 -15.30
C ARG A 57 -40.60 -21.28 -14.69
N LEU A 58 -41.58 -20.98 -13.85
CA LEU A 58 -41.67 -19.73 -13.10
C LEU A 58 -40.71 -19.75 -11.90
N LEU A 59 -40.57 -20.90 -11.24
CA LEU A 59 -39.57 -21.11 -10.18
C LEU A 59 -38.14 -20.97 -10.74
N ASP A 60 -37.83 -21.60 -11.89
CA ASP A 60 -36.53 -21.48 -12.56
C ASP A 60 -36.23 -20.02 -12.96
N GLY A 61 -37.23 -19.30 -13.49
CA GLY A 61 -37.12 -17.88 -13.82
C GLY A 61 -36.88 -16.98 -12.61
N PHE A 62 -37.56 -17.24 -11.48
CA PHE A 62 -37.31 -16.54 -10.22
C PHE A 62 -35.94 -16.89 -9.62
N ILE A 63 -35.51 -18.16 -9.66
CA ILE A 63 -34.18 -18.57 -9.19
C ILE A 63 -33.07 -17.92 -10.04
N ALA A 64 -33.19 -17.95 -11.37
CA ALA A 64 -32.26 -17.26 -12.26
C ALA A 64 -32.26 -15.74 -12.02
N GLY A 65 -33.42 -15.13 -11.82
CA GLY A 65 -33.55 -13.71 -11.45
C GLY A 65 -32.90 -13.38 -10.11
N ILE A 66 -33.10 -14.22 -9.08
CA ILE A 66 -32.45 -14.10 -7.76
C ILE A 66 -30.94 -14.28 -7.88
N ILE A 67 -30.45 -15.22 -8.68
CA ILE A 67 -29.01 -15.39 -8.94
C ILE A 67 -28.44 -14.15 -9.64
N ILE A 68 -29.11 -13.62 -10.66
CA ILE A 68 -28.69 -12.37 -11.33
C ILE A 68 -28.71 -11.19 -10.35
N ILE A 69 -29.71 -11.08 -9.48
CA ILE A 69 -29.77 -10.04 -8.44
C ILE A 69 -28.66 -10.23 -7.41
N ILE A 70 -28.38 -11.46 -6.95
CA ILE A 70 -27.28 -11.74 -6.01
C ILE A 70 -25.93 -11.44 -6.66
N VAL A 71 -25.69 -11.85 -7.90
CA VAL A 71 -24.47 -11.53 -8.65
C VAL A 71 -24.33 -10.02 -8.83
N ALA A 72 -25.40 -9.31 -9.21
CA ALA A 72 -25.41 -7.86 -9.29
C ALA A 72 -25.18 -7.20 -7.92
N MET A 73 -25.74 -7.73 -6.83
CA MET A 73 -25.54 -7.20 -5.48
C MET A 73 -24.15 -7.50 -4.94
N VAL A 74 -23.52 -8.63 -5.30
CA VAL A 74 -22.12 -8.95 -5.00
C VAL A 74 -21.18 -8.04 -5.79
N ILE A 75 -21.50 -7.75 -7.05
CA ILE A 75 -20.76 -6.76 -7.86
C ILE A 75 -20.91 -5.36 -7.26
N VAL A 76 -22.13 -4.92 -6.94
CA VAL A 76 -22.40 -3.64 -6.28
C VAL A 76 -21.69 -3.56 -4.93
N PHE A 77 -21.77 -4.59 -4.08
CA PHE A 77 -21.06 -4.64 -2.81
C PHE A 77 -19.54 -4.61 -2.99
N ALA A 78 -19.00 -5.26 -4.02
CA ALA A 78 -17.57 -5.24 -4.32
C ALA A 78 -17.08 -3.89 -4.88
N PHE A 79 -17.91 -3.14 -5.60
CA PHE A 79 -17.56 -1.83 -6.17
C PHE A 79 -17.88 -0.64 -5.23
N PHE A 80 -18.90 -0.75 -4.37
CA PHE A 80 -19.28 0.30 -3.42
C PHE A 80 -18.70 0.09 -2.02
N GLY A 81 -18.38 -1.15 -1.62
CA GLY A 81 -17.72 -1.46 -0.34
C GLY A 81 -16.19 -1.39 -0.44
N GLY A 82 -15.62 -0.27 -0.01
CA GLY A 82 -14.17 -0.07 0.11
C GLY A 82 -13.82 1.38 0.41
N TYR A 83 -12.66 1.59 1.01
CA TYR A 83 -12.06 2.89 1.28
C TYR A 83 -11.17 3.33 0.12
N THR A 84 -11.04 4.63 -0.05
CA THR A 84 -10.22 5.27 -1.08
C THR A 84 -8.90 5.70 -0.47
N VAL A 85 -7.80 5.26 -1.10
CA VAL A 85 -6.45 5.75 -0.80
C VAL A 85 -6.05 6.71 -1.92
N SER A 86 -5.94 7.98 -1.58
CA SER A 86 -5.55 9.08 -2.47
C SER A 86 -4.05 9.36 -2.33
N PHE A 87 -3.40 9.66 -3.45
CA PHE A 87 -1.98 9.98 -3.51
C PHE A 87 -1.81 11.43 -3.98
N ASP A 88 -1.52 12.34 -3.05
CA ASP A 88 -1.12 13.72 -3.36
C ASP A 88 0.37 13.73 -3.68
N THR A 89 0.71 13.90 -4.95
CA THR A 89 2.10 13.87 -5.42
C THR A 89 2.85 15.17 -5.16
N SER A 90 2.18 16.21 -4.64
CA SER A 90 2.75 17.51 -4.25
C SER A 90 3.70 18.08 -5.31
N GLY A 91 3.23 18.11 -6.56
CA GLY A 91 3.97 18.60 -7.73
C GLY A 91 4.78 17.55 -8.50
N GLY A 92 4.80 16.30 -8.05
CA GLY A 92 5.31 15.17 -8.85
C GLY A 92 4.28 14.59 -9.83
N THR A 93 4.70 13.66 -10.69
CA THR A 93 3.84 12.93 -11.63
C THR A 93 2.61 12.32 -10.95
N GLU A 94 1.42 12.59 -11.48
CA GLU A 94 0.13 12.10 -10.94
C GLU A 94 0.07 10.57 -10.78
N ILE A 95 -0.57 10.12 -9.69
CA ILE A 95 -0.77 8.72 -9.35
C ILE A 95 -2.26 8.49 -9.08
N ALA A 96 -2.83 7.45 -9.68
CA ALA A 96 -4.23 7.12 -9.53
C ALA A 96 -4.54 6.62 -8.10
N SER A 97 -5.68 7.04 -7.55
CA SER A 97 -6.17 6.55 -6.26
C SER A 97 -6.51 5.06 -6.31
N GLN A 98 -6.26 4.37 -5.20
CA GLN A 98 -6.61 2.96 -5.02
C GLN A 98 -7.93 2.84 -4.26
N LYS A 99 -8.70 1.79 -4.55
CA LYS A 99 -9.89 1.45 -3.77
C LYS A 99 -9.75 0.06 -3.15
N LEU A 100 -9.68 0.02 -1.83
CA LEU A 100 -9.27 -1.17 -1.06
C LEU A 100 -10.30 -1.49 0.03
N ARG A 101 -10.39 -2.76 0.43
CA ARG A 101 -11.26 -3.19 1.54
C ARG A 101 -10.54 -3.03 2.87
N TYR A 102 -11.30 -2.74 3.93
CA TYR A 102 -10.79 -2.67 5.31
C TYR A 102 -9.82 -3.80 5.64
N GLY A 103 -8.64 -3.46 6.16
CA GLY A 103 -7.61 -4.41 6.59
C GLY A 103 -6.72 -4.96 5.47
N ASN A 104 -6.98 -4.64 4.19
CA ASN A 104 -6.03 -4.91 3.10
C ASN A 104 -4.81 -3.99 3.23
N LEU A 105 -3.64 -4.47 2.77
CA LEU A 105 -2.46 -3.63 2.57
C LEU A 105 -2.70 -2.64 1.43
N VAL A 106 -2.09 -1.46 1.53
CA VAL A 106 -2.02 -0.49 0.43
C VAL A 106 -0.94 -0.92 -0.54
N GLU A 107 -1.24 -0.96 -1.84
CA GLU A 107 -0.23 -1.32 -2.84
C GLU A 107 0.73 -0.14 -3.02
N MET A 108 2.04 -0.40 -3.03
CA MET A 108 3.03 0.65 -3.28
C MET A 108 2.84 1.19 -4.70
N PRO A 109 2.56 2.49 -4.89
CA PRO A 109 2.45 3.06 -6.23
C PRO A 109 3.83 3.10 -6.89
N LYS A 110 3.86 3.32 -8.21
CA LYS A 110 5.10 3.72 -8.87
C LYS A 110 5.61 5.01 -8.21
N GLU A 111 6.90 5.08 -7.92
CA GLU A 111 7.54 6.30 -7.39
C GLU A 111 7.22 7.52 -8.28
N PRO A 112 6.70 8.61 -7.70
CA PRO A 112 6.45 9.83 -8.44
C PRO A 112 7.78 10.48 -8.84
N VAL A 113 7.77 11.29 -9.90
CA VAL A 113 8.94 12.08 -10.31
C VAL A 113 8.59 13.56 -10.26
N ARG A 114 9.43 14.37 -9.60
CA ARG A 114 9.37 15.84 -9.57
C ARG A 114 10.73 16.39 -10.00
N GLN A 115 10.77 17.19 -11.07
CA GLN A 115 12.03 17.68 -11.62
C GLN A 115 12.77 18.57 -10.61
N GLY A 116 14.03 18.21 -10.31
CA GLY A 116 14.88 18.93 -9.35
C GLY A 116 14.68 18.56 -7.89
N TYR A 117 13.94 17.49 -7.58
CA TYR A 117 13.77 17.01 -6.21
C TYR A 117 13.98 15.48 -6.12
N THR A 118 14.52 15.05 -5.00
CA THR A 118 14.57 13.65 -4.56
C THR A 118 13.25 13.31 -3.86
N PHE A 119 12.71 12.12 -4.13
CA PHE A 119 11.50 11.64 -3.46
C PHE A 119 11.86 11.01 -2.10
N GLU A 120 11.40 11.62 -1.01
CA GLU A 120 11.71 11.17 0.36
C GLU A 120 10.78 10.06 0.85
N GLY A 121 9.54 10.05 0.36
CA GLY A 121 8.55 9.05 0.75
C GLY A 121 7.11 9.57 0.78
N TRP A 122 6.22 8.67 1.15
CA TRP A 122 4.80 8.97 1.40
C TRP A 122 4.59 9.18 2.89
N TYR A 123 3.82 10.21 3.25
CA TYR A 123 3.49 10.59 4.61
C TYR A 123 1.96 10.66 4.77
N TYR A 124 1.45 10.50 5.98
CA TYR A 124 0.02 10.67 6.22
C TYR A 124 -0.36 12.17 6.19
N GLU A 125 -1.52 12.49 5.64
CA GLU A 125 -2.13 13.81 5.82
C GLU A 125 -2.29 14.13 7.32
N GLY A 126 -1.65 15.22 7.77
CA GLY A 126 -1.66 15.65 9.17
C GLY A 126 -0.58 15.05 10.09
N HIS A 127 0.20 14.06 9.66
CA HIS A 127 1.34 13.53 10.44
C HIS A 127 2.65 13.74 9.68
N GLU A 128 3.30 14.86 10.02
CA GLU A 128 4.48 15.33 9.31
C GLU A 128 5.75 14.49 9.56
N ASP A 129 5.86 13.82 10.69
CA ASP A 129 7.05 13.06 11.06
C ASP A 129 6.92 11.54 10.81
N GLU A 130 5.78 11.09 10.27
CA GLU A 130 5.45 9.67 10.10
C GLU A 130 5.38 9.26 8.61
N THR A 131 6.39 8.52 8.16
CA THR A 131 6.38 7.86 6.84
C THR A 131 5.40 6.69 6.82
N TRP A 132 4.69 6.53 5.71
CA TRP A 132 3.83 5.39 5.44
C TRP A 132 4.66 4.18 4.96
N ASP A 133 4.63 3.10 5.73
CA ASP A 133 5.25 1.81 5.36
C ASP A 133 4.23 0.90 4.65
N PHE A 134 4.38 0.74 3.33
CA PHE A 134 3.53 -0.13 2.51
C PHE A 134 3.63 -1.64 2.85
N SER A 135 4.66 -2.08 3.58
CA SER A 135 4.84 -3.50 3.94
C SER A 135 3.89 -3.94 5.07
N VAL A 136 3.50 -3.02 5.94
CA VAL A 136 2.60 -3.27 7.09
C VAL A 136 1.33 -2.42 7.07
N GLY A 137 1.33 -1.30 6.34
CA GLY A 137 0.27 -0.30 6.29
C GLY A 137 -1.03 -0.85 5.69
N LYS A 138 -2.06 -0.93 6.52
CA LYS A 138 -3.39 -1.43 6.16
C LYS A 138 -4.41 -0.30 6.10
N VAL A 139 -5.32 -0.37 5.13
CA VAL A 139 -6.39 0.61 5.00
C VAL A 139 -7.43 0.41 6.12
N GLY A 140 -7.54 1.39 7.03
CA GLY A 140 -8.53 1.43 8.11
C GLY A 140 -9.74 2.31 7.80
N GLY A 141 -9.57 3.27 6.88
CA GLY A 141 -10.53 4.29 6.46
C GLY A 141 -10.08 4.92 5.15
N ASP A 142 -10.80 5.93 4.67
CA ASP A 142 -10.29 6.77 3.57
C ASP A 142 -8.98 7.46 4.03
N LEU A 143 -7.99 7.51 3.16
CA LEU A 143 -6.62 7.89 3.49
C LEU A 143 -6.02 8.76 2.39
N THR A 144 -5.42 9.89 2.75
CA THR A 144 -4.57 10.68 1.86
C THR A 144 -3.12 10.45 2.23
N LEU A 145 -2.32 10.00 1.27
CA LEU A 145 -0.86 9.93 1.37
C LEU A 145 -0.26 11.08 0.57
N ILE A 146 0.63 11.84 1.20
CA ILE A 146 1.27 13.04 0.65
C ILE A 146 2.74 12.72 0.36
N ALA A 147 3.18 12.99 -0.86
CA ALA A 147 4.57 12.82 -1.30
C ALA A 147 5.46 13.94 -0.73
N ARG A 148 6.58 13.57 -0.12
CA ARG A 148 7.62 14.51 0.31
C ARG A 148 8.83 14.51 -0.61
N TRP A 149 9.51 15.65 -0.63
CA TRP A 149 10.49 16.03 -1.63
C TRP A 149 11.63 16.82 -0.98
N GLU A 150 12.87 16.34 -1.10
CA GLU A 150 14.07 17.14 -0.79
C GLU A 150 14.58 17.79 -2.09
N PRO A 151 14.97 19.09 -2.11
CA PRO A 151 15.63 19.69 -3.26
C PRO A 151 16.92 18.94 -3.65
N ALA A 152 17.03 18.55 -4.91
CA ALA A 152 18.17 17.75 -5.38
C ALA A 152 19.48 18.53 -5.32
N LYS A 153 20.58 17.83 -5.06
CA LYS A 153 21.94 18.39 -5.21
C LYS A 153 22.34 18.44 -6.68
N VAL A 154 22.95 19.54 -7.07
CA VAL A 154 23.39 19.87 -8.42
C VAL A 154 24.92 19.94 -8.39
N THR A 155 25.59 19.10 -9.18
CA THR A 155 27.05 19.12 -9.28
C THR A 155 27.47 20.20 -10.26
N VAL A 156 28.22 21.19 -9.78
CA VAL A 156 28.70 22.33 -10.56
C VAL A 156 30.18 22.12 -10.83
N LYS A 157 30.54 21.83 -12.09
CA LYS A 157 31.92 21.68 -12.55
C LYS A 157 32.44 22.99 -13.15
N PHE A 158 33.74 23.21 -13.02
CA PHE A 158 34.41 24.43 -13.47
C PHE A 158 35.38 24.14 -14.63
N ASP A 159 35.07 24.65 -15.82
CA ASP A 159 36.00 24.71 -16.96
C ASP A 159 36.69 26.07 -16.99
N ALA A 160 37.91 26.13 -16.47
CA ALA A 160 38.70 27.37 -16.42
C ALA A 160 39.15 27.89 -17.80
N GLY A 161 38.85 27.23 -18.92
CA GLY A 161 39.16 27.73 -20.26
C GLY A 161 40.67 27.96 -20.48
N GLY A 162 41.50 27.08 -19.92
CA GLY A 162 42.97 27.20 -19.92
C GLY A 162 43.57 28.11 -18.83
N GLY A 163 42.77 28.54 -17.85
CA GLY A 163 43.28 29.04 -16.56
C GLY A 163 43.52 27.91 -15.54
N THR A 164 44.00 28.28 -14.35
CA THR A 164 44.18 27.40 -13.18
C THR A 164 43.12 27.72 -12.13
N LEU A 165 42.48 26.72 -11.54
CA LEU A 165 41.51 26.89 -10.45
C LEU A 165 42.20 27.04 -9.10
N PRO A 166 41.70 27.90 -8.19
CA PRO A 166 42.20 27.98 -6.83
C PRO A 166 41.97 26.65 -6.10
N ASP A 167 42.96 26.25 -5.29
CA ASP A 167 42.99 25.03 -4.47
C ASP A 167 42.66 23.70 -5.20
N GLY A 168 42.63 23.69 -6.55
CA GLY A 168 42.24 22.53 -7.34
C GLY A 168 40.75 22.19 -7.28
N ILE A 169 39.87 23.15 -6.97
CA ILE A 169 38.43 22.93 -6.85
C ILE A 169 37.80 22.80 -8.25
N GLU A 170 37.82 21.58 -8.80
CA GLU A 170 37.23 21.26 -10.12
C GLU A 170 35.70 21.21 -10.11
N TYR A 171 35.08 21.01 -8.94
CA TYR A 171 33.62 21.00 -8.78
C TYR A 171 33.18 21.41 -7.36
N MET A 172 31.90 21.77 -7.24
CA MET A 172 31.19 21.92 -5.97
C MET A 172 29.78 21.34 -6.08
N GLU A 173 29.06 21.25 -4.95
CA GLU A 173 27.65 20.85 -4.91
C GLU A 173 26.80 21.99 -4.38
N VAL A 174 25.70 22.29 -5.07
CA VAL A 174 24.72 23.32 -4.70
C VAL A 174 23.33 22.70 -4.65
N THR A 175 22.39 23.33 -3.95
CA THR A 175 21.01 22.84 -3.88
C THR A 175 20.16 23.44 -5.01
N TYR A 176 19.30 22.64 -5.62
CA TYR A 176 18.29 23.13 -6.56
C TYR A 176 17.41 24.22 -5.92
N GLN A 177 17.13 25.31 -6.66
CA GLN A 177 16.44 26.53 -6.18
C GLN A 177 17.17 27.39 -5.13
N GLU A 178 18.39 27.03 -4.71
CA GLU A 178 19.26 27.93 -3.95
C GLU A 178 20.18 28.73 -4.90
N ALA A 179 20.90 29.71 -4.35
CA ALA A 179 21.91 30.44 -5.09
C ALA A 179 23.18 29.59 -5.27
N TYR A 180 23.99 29.85 -6.31
CA TYR A 180 25.25 29.12 -6.49
C TYR A 180 26.24 29.30 -5.33
N GLY A 181 26.20 30.43 -4.61
CA GLY A 181 27.15 30.71 -3.53
C GLY A 181 28.54 31.11 -4.03
N GLU A 182 29.56 31.00 -3.17
CA GLU A 182 30.91 31.48 -3.48
C GLU A 182 31.55 30.66 -4.62
N LEU A 183 31.71 31.30 -5.78
CA LEU A 183 32.33 30.71 -6.96
C LEU A 183 33.86 30.87 -6.93
N PRO A 184 34.65 29.85 -7.30
CA PRO A 184 36.09 29.97 -7.41
C PRO A 184 36.47 30.97 -8.51
N VAL A 185 37.52 31.75 -8.28
CA VAL A 185 38.07 32.71 -9.24
C VAL A 185 39.36 32.12 -9.83
N PRO A 186 39.37 31.65 -11.09
CA PRO A 186 40.55 31.07 -11.70
C PRO A 186 41.57 32.16 -12.09
N GLU A 187 42.85 31.76 -12.19
CA GLU A 187 43.94 32.62 -12.66
C GLU A 187 44.48 32.18 -14.02
N LYS A 188 44.80 33.13 -14.91
CA LYS A 188 45.35 32.86 -16.24
C LYS A 188 46.34 33.96 -16.62
N GLU A 189 47.55 33.58 -17.00
CA GLU A 189 48.60 34.53 -17.34
C GLU A 189 48.21 35.38 -18.56
N GLY A 190 48.24 36.70 -18.40
CA GLY A 190 47.93 37.66 -19.48
C GLY A 190 46.44 37.86 -19.78
N SER A 191 45.52 37.41 -18.92
CA SER A 191 44.07 37.66 -19.06
C SER A 191 43.43 38.02 -17.72
N ARG A 192 42.33 38.77 -17.73
CA ARG A 192 41.49 39.02 -16.56
C ARG A 192 40.30 38.06 -16.58
N PHE A 193 40.01 37.42 -15.44
CA PHE A 193 38.76 36.66 -15.29
C PHE A 193 37.57 37.63 -15.32
N ALA A 194 36.63 37.40 -16.23
CA ALA A 194 35.46 38.26 -16.43
C ALA A 194 34.21 37.71 -15.74
N GLY A 195 34.06 36.38 -15.65
CA GLY A 195 32.92 35.73 -15.01
C GLY A 195 32.76 34.27 -15.42
N TRP A 196 31.78 33.60 -14.84
CA TRP A 196 31.37 32.25 -15.23
C TRP A 196 30.17 32.32 -16.18
N ILE A 197 30.15 31.47 -17.21
CA ILE A 197 28.99 31.32 -18.11
C ILE A 197 28.45 29.90 -18.04
N TYR A 198 27.13 29.75 -17.99
CA TYR A 198 26.43 28.48 -18.13
C TYR A 198 25.25 28.62 -19.09
N SER A 199 25.11 27.68 -20.04
CA SER A 199 24.07 27.70 -21.08
C SER A 199 23.94 29.01 -21.89
N GLY A 200 24.98 29.86 -21.89
CA GLY A 200 25.00 31.16 -22.57
C GLY A 200 24.61 32.36 -21.69
N GLU A 201 24.32 32.15 -20.40
CA GLU A 201 24.02 33.20 -19.41
C GLU A 201 25.18 33.34 -18.41
N GLU A 202 25.41 34.57 -17.92
CA GLU A 202 26.41 34.85 -16.88
C GLU A 202 25.92 34.38 -15.51
N ILE A 203 26.76 33.61 -14.81
CA ILE A 203 26.45 33.05 -13.49
C ILE A 203 27.24 33.80 -12.42
N THR A 204 26.49 34.33 -11.46
CA THR A 204 27.01 35.03 -10.28
C THR A 204 26.74 34.20 -9.01
N PRO A 205 27.40 34.50 -7.89
CA PRO A 205 27.09 33.88 -6.59
C PRO A 205 25.61 33.98 -6.15
N GLU A 206 24.90 35.02 -6.59
CA GLU A 206 23.48 35.27 -6.28
C GLU A 206 22.51 34.64 -7.29
N SER A 207 23.00 34.16 -8.43
CA SER A 207 22.18 33.49 -9.45
C SER A 207 21.56 32.22 -8.87
N ILE A 208 20.26 32.00 -9.12
CA ILE A 208 19.53 30.82 -8.61
C ILE A 208 19.72 29.62 -9.54
N VAL A 209 19.87 28.44 -8.94
CA VAL A 209 20.00 27.15 -9.62
C VAL A 209 18.62 26.70 -10.14
N THR A 210 18.29 27.08 -11.38
CA THR A 210 16.99 26.83 -12.01
C THR A 210 16.89 25.54 -12.82
N MET A 211 18.03 24.92 -13.15
CA MET A 211 18.11 23.61 -13.79
C MET A 211 18.71 22.59 -12.80
N PRO A 212 18.24 21.33 -12.80
CA PRO A 212 18.83 20.27 -11.99
C PRO A 212 19.79 19.39 -12.81
N GLY A 213 20.71 18.71 -12.13
CA GLY A 213 21.65 17.75 -12.72
C GLY A 213 23.09 18.21 -12.62
N GLU A 214 23.84 18.08 -13.72
CA GLU A 214 25.24 18.53 -13.81
C GLU A 214 25.33 19.85 -14.59
N HIS A 215 25.96 20.85 -13.98
CA HIS A 215 26.28 22.13 -14.60
C HIS A 215 27.78 22.19 -14.91
N VAL A 216 28.14 22.77 -16.05
CA VAL A 216 29.54 23.01 -16.44
C VAL A 216 29.67 24.50 -16.71
N LEU A 217 30.24 25.22 -15.76
CA LEU A 217 30.47 26.65 -15.86
C LEU A 217 31.79 26.87 -16.60
N THR A 218 31.76 27.65 -17.67
CA THR A 218 32.95 27.98 -18.47
C THR A 218 33.44 29.38 -18.13
N ALA A 219 34.75 29.53 -17.88
CA ALA A 219 35.35 30.82 -17.54
C ALA A 219 35.44 31.74 -18.77
N LEU A 220 34.89 32.95 -18.63
CA LEU A 220 35.10 34.05 -19.58
C LEU A 220 36.36 34.85 -19.20
N TRP A 221 37.11 35.27 -20.22
CA TRP A 221 38.38 35.99 -20.09
C TRP A 221 38.38 37.25 -20.96
N GLU A 222 38.95 38.35 -20.42
CA GLU A 222 39.14 39.65 -21.07
C GLU A 222 40.62 40.09 -21.11
#